data_AF-A0A9P8F959-F1
#
_entry.id   AF-A0A9P8F959-F1
#
_cell.length_a   1.000
_cell.length_b   1.000
_cell.length_c   1.000
_cell.angle_alpha   90.00
_cell.angle_beta   90.00
_cell.angle_gamma   90.00
#
_symmetry.space_group_name_H-M   'P 1'
#
loop_
_entity.id
_entity.type
_entity.pdbx_description
1 polymer ?
#
loop_
_entity_poly.entity_id
_entity_poly.type
_entity_poly.pdbx_seq_one_letter_code
_entity_poly.pdbx_strand_id
1 'polypeptide(L)'
;MTSLPLLICSLGNPGAAYANTLHSAGHNVVAALATLLQAGQFTKDRSYGNGTLTRSYNPEMPWTLWQSPTFMNESGKGVNAAYRTWARENNMQGRLVVVHDELEKPLGSVTIRDKEGLSARG
;
A
#
# COMPACT_ATOMS: atom_id res chain seq x y z
N MET A 1 -2.97 -13.66 20.78
CA MET A 1 -2.20 -13.57 19.52
C MET A 1 -1.62 -12.17 19.46
N THR A 2 -0.31 -12.00 19.29
CA THR A 2 0.29 -10.68 19.09
C THR A 2 -0.19 -10.14 17.74
N SER A 3 -0.78 -8.94 17.71
CA SER A 3 -1.18 -8.31 16.45
C SER A 3 0.07 -7.99 15.63
N LEU A 4 0.04 -8.30 14.32
CA LEU A 4 1.17 -8.07 13.42
C LEU A 4 0.96 -6.73 12.70
N PRO A 5 1.82 -5.73 12.93
CA PRO A 5 1.77 -4.48 12.18
C PRO A 5 2.02 -4.74 10.69
N LEU A 6 1.20 -4.11 9.84
CA LEU A 6 1.39 -4.14 8.39
C LEU A 6 1.50 -2.72 7.85
N LEU A 7 2.44 -2.49 6.93
CA LEU A 7 2.38 -1.37 6.00
C LEU A 7 1.89 -1.90 4.67
N ILE A 8 0.71 -1.47 4.24
CA ILE A 8 0.09 -1.87 2.98
C ILE A 8 0.21 -0.69 2.01
N CYS A 9 1.18 -0.76 1.11
CA CYS A 9 1.42 0.24 0.08
C CYS A 9 0.69 -0.13 -1.21
N SER A 10 -0.06 0.81 -1.78
CA SER A 10 -0.64 0.66 -3.11
C SER A 10 0.15 1.43 -4.15
N LEU A 11 0.35 0.79 -5.29
CA LEU A 11 0.90 1.40 -6.50
C LEU A 11 -0.25 1.66 -7.48
N GLY A 12 -0.17 2.79 -8.17
CA GLY A 12 -1.11 3.17 -9.21
C GLY A 12 -0.82 4.59 -9.68
N ASN A 13 -1.31 4.94 -10.87
CA ASN A 13 -1.06 6.27 -11.42
C ASN A 13 -1.98 7.31 -10.76
N PRO A 14 -1.47 8.48 -10.34
CA PRO A 14 -2.27 9.53 -9.71
C PRO A 14 -3.06 10.34 -10.75
N GLY A 15 -4.21 10.88 -10.31
CA GLY A 15 -5.03 11.81 -11.10
C GLY A 15 -6.37 11.23 -11.58
N ALA A 16 -7.36 12.11 -11.77
CA ALA A 16 -8.74 11.72 -12.10
C ALA A 16 -8.86 10.90 -13.40
N ALA A 17 -7.93 11.10 -14.35
CA ALA A 17 -7.85 10.33 -15.59
C ALA A 17 -7.59 8.82 -15.36
N TYR A 18 -7.01 8.45 -14.21
CA TYR A 18 -6.69 7.06 -13.87
C TYR A 18 -7.64 6.46 -12.83
N ALA A 19 -8.60 7.23 -12.31
CA ALA A 19 -9.47 6.80 -11.20
C ALA A 19 -10.33 5.56 -11.53
N ASN A 20 -10.62 5.32 -12.81
CA ASN A 20 -11.41 4.17 -13.28
C ASN A 20 -10.65 3.31 -14.31
N THR A 21 -9.32 3.36 -14.32
CA THR A 21 -8.52 2.51 -15.22
C THR A 21 -7.95 1.32 -14.46
N LEU A 22 -7.66 0.23 -15.18
CA LEU A 22 -7.04 -0.98 -14.61
C LEU A 22 -5.70 -0.68 -13.91
N HIS A 23 -5.03 0.43 -14.27
CA HIS A 23 -3.75 0.89 -13.70
C HIS A 23 -3.87 1.52 -12.29
N SER A 24 -5.08 1.58 -11.72
CA SER A 24 -5.32 2.02 -10.35
C SER A 24 -5.89 0.91 -9.47
N ALA A 25 -5.83 -0.35 -9.91
CA ALA A 25 -6.37 -1.48 -9.14
C ALA A 25 -5.78 -1.54 -7.73
N GLY A 26 -4.48 -1.25 -7.57
CA GLY A 26 -3.85 -1.17 -6.25
C GLY A 26 -4.49 -0.13 -5.33
N HIS A 27 -4.72 1.08 -5.83
CA HIS A 27 -5.40 2.14 -5.07
C HIS A 27 -6.84 1.77 -4.72
N ASN A 28 -7.58 1.16 -5.66
CA ASN A 28 -8.96 0.73 -5.45
C ASN A 28 -9.07 -0.34 -4.36
N VAL A 29 -8.19 -1.33 -4.38
CA VAL A 29 -8.13 -2.38 -3.34
C VAL A 29 -7.84 -1.78 -1.97
N VAL A 30 -6.85 -0.89 -1.87
CA VAL A 30 -6.49 -0.24 -0.60
C VAL A 30 -7.59 0.70 -0.09
N ALA A 31 -8.30 1.40 -0.99
CA ALA A 31 -9.44 2.22 -0.61
C ALA A 31 -10.61 1.36 -0.07
N ALA A 32 -10.95 0.26 -0.76
CA ALA A 32 -11.97 -0.68 -0.28
C ALA A 32 -11.58 -1.32 1.07
N LEU A 33 -10.30 -1.66 1.22
CA LEU A 33 -9.77 -2.18 2.48
C LEU A 33 -9.88 -1.16 3.62
N ALA A 34 -9.60 0.12 3.36
CA ALA A 34 -9.80 1.19 4.34
C ALA A 34 -11.25 1.25 4.83
N THR A 35 -12.22 1.10 3.92
CA THR A 35 -13.65 1.04 4.27
C THR A 35 -13.96 -0.18 5.13
N LEU A 36 -13.47 -1.37 4.78
CA LEU A 36 -13.68 -2.61 5.55
C LEU A 36 -13.08 -2.54 6.96
N LEU A 37 -11.91 -1.90 7.09
CA LEU A 37 -11.22 -1.70 8.36
C LEU A 37 -11.77 -0.52 9.17
N GLN A 38 -12.77 0.19 8.65
CA GLN A 38 -13.30 1.43 9.22
C GLN A 38 -12.19 2.46 9.51
N ALA A 39 -11.16 2.49 8.66
CA ALA A 39 -10.05 3.41 8.79
C ALA A 39 -10.50 4.85 8.49
N GLY A 40 -9.72 5.82 8.98
CA GLY A 40 -9.95 7.23 8.70
C GLY A 40 -9.74 7.61 7.23
N GLN A 41 -9.97 8.87 6.90
CA GLN A 41 -9.65 9.39 5.57
C GLN A 41 -8.15 9.36 5.29
N PHE A 42 -7.78 9.12 4.03
CA PHE A 42 -6.40 9.24 3.58
C PHE A 42 -5.94 10.70 3.68
N THR A 43 -4.85 10.93 4.40
CA THR A 43 -4.24 12.26 4.55
C THR A 43 -2.80 12.25 4.07
N LYS A 44 -2.34 13.36 3.48
CA LYS A 44 -0.98 13.46 2.96
C LYS A 44 0.03 13.54 4.11
N ASP A 45 1.06 12.70 4.06
CA ASP A 45 2.16 12.74 5.02
C ASP A 45 3.51 12.80 4.28
N ARG A 46 4.24 13.90 4.50
CA ARG A 46 5.53 14.16 3.88
C ARG A 46 6.62 13.21 4.39
N SER A 47 6.52 12.76 5.64
CA SER A 47 7.48 11.83 6.24
C SER A 47 7.35 10.42 5.66
N TYR A 48 6.20 10.10 5.05
CA TYR A 48 5.92 8.86 4.35
C TYR A 48 6.08 9.00 2.83
N GLY A 49 7.19 9.59 2.38
CA GLY A 49 7.50 9.70 0.95
C GLY A 49 6.49 10.53 0.16
N ASN A 50 5.84 11.51 0.81
CA ASN A 50 4.76 12.35 0.26
C ASN A 50 3.47 11.63 -0.14
N GLY A 51 3.31 10.35 0.22
CA GLY A 51 2.07 9.62 -0.06
C GLY A 51 0.93 10.04 0.85
N THR A 52 -0.27 9.56 0.52
CA THR A 52 -1.43 9.67 1.40
C THR A 52 -1.58 8.40 2.20
N LEU A 53 -1.94 8.50 3.48
CA LEU A 53 -2.09 7.34 4.35
C LEU A 53 -3.28 7.45 5.29
N THR A 54 -3.74 6.30 5.74
CA THR A 54 -4.68 6.14 6.85
C THR A 54 -4.27 4.92 7.68
N ARG A 55 -4.80 4.81 8.89
CA ARG A 55 -4.52 3.70 9.81
C ARG A 55 -5.82 3.08 10.27
N SER A 56 -5.82 1.76 10.45
CA SER A 56 -6.94 1.09 11.12
C SER A 56 -7.03 1.54 12.57
N TYR A 57 -8.25 1.69 13.07
CA TYR A 57 -8.51 1.94 14.49
C TYR A 57 -8.61 0.64 15.30
N ASN A 58 -8.59 -0.52 14.65
CA ASN A 58 -8.65 -1.81 15.33
C ASN A 58 -7.25 -2.20 15.86
N PRO A 59 -7.04 -2.30 17.19
CA PRO A 59 -5.75 -2.68 17.76
C PRO A 59 -5.30 -4.11 17.42
N GLU A 60 -6.22 -4.99 17.02
CA GLU A 60 -5.91 -6.34 16.54
C GLU A 60 -5.37 -6.33 15.10
N MET A 61 -5.65 -5.27 14.34
CA MET A 61 -5.19 -5.05 12.98
C MET A 61 -4.47 -3.70 12.87
N PRO A 62 -3.27 -3.53 13.47
CA PRO A 62 -2.52 -2.27 13.46
C PRO A 62 -1.90 -2.01 12.08
N TRP A 63 -2.75 -1.81 11.08
CA TRP A 63 -2.39 -1.71 9.68
C TRP A 63 -2.35 -0.24 9.25
N THR A 64 -1.26 0.14 8.61
CA THR A 64 -1.11 1.44 7.95
C THR A 64 -1.31 1.22 6.46
N LEU A 65 -2.29 1.92 5.90
CA LEU A 65 -2.59 1.91 4.47
C LEU A 65 -1.99 3.14 3.82
N TRP A 66 -1.22 2.96 2.75
CA TRP A 66 -0.51 4.04 2.07
C TRP A 66 -0.76 3.97 0.55
N GLN A 67 -0.95 5.14 -0.08
CA GLN A 67 -1.13 5.27 -1.53
C GLN A 67 0.01 6.09 -2.13
N SER A 68 0.53 5.63 -3.27
CA SER A 68 1.61 6.29 -3.96
C SER A 68 1.17 7.61 -4.58
N PRO A 69 1.93 8.71 -4.40
CA PRO A 69 1.61 9.98 -5.02
C PRO A 69 2.20 10.13 -6.43
N THR A 70 2.90 9.11 -6.94
CA THR A 70 3.67 9.14 -8.20
C THR A 70 3.18 8.07 -9.17
N PHE A 71 3.62 8.16 -10.42
CA PHE A 71 3.40 7.10 -11.39
C PHE A 71 3.98 5.77 -10.89
N MET A 72 3.33 4.68 -11.28
CA MET A 72 3.60 3.31 -10.81
C MET A 72 5.07 2.90 -10.97
N ASN A 73 5.70 3.28 -12.08
CA ASN A 73 7.11 3.00 -12.39
C ASN A 73 8.10 3.81 -11.53
N GLU A 74 7.65 4.87 -10.86
CA GLU A 74 8.46 5.76 -10.02
C GLU A 74 8.21 5.56 -8.52
N SER A 75 7.20 4.76 -8.16
CA SER A 75 6.74 4.59 -6.78
C SER A 75 7.77 3.99 -5.83
N GLY A 76 8.80 3.30 -6.33
CA GLY A 76 9.79 2.61 -5.49
C GLY A 76 10.49 3.52 -4.47
N LYS A 77 10.80 4.77 -4.86
CA LYS A 77 11.40 5.76 -3.93
C LYS A 77 10.42 6.14 -2.81
N GLY A 78 9.15 6.32 -3.14
CA GLY A 78 8.10 6.66 -2.19
C GLY A 78 7.82 5.51 -1.21
N VAL A 79 7.70 4.28 -1.72
CA VAL A 79 7.52 3.07 -0.91
C VAL A 79 8.70 2.88 0.06
N ASN A 80 9.94 3.05 -0.40
CA ASN A 80 11.11 2.94 0.47
C ASN A 80 11.07 3.96 1.60
N ALA A 81 10.76 5.22 1.29
CA ALA A 81 10.64 6.28 2.30
C ALA A 81 9.53 5.99 3.32
N ALA A 82 8.35 5.56 2.85
CA ALA A 82 7.22 5.16 3.69
C ALA A 82 7.59 3.99 4.62
N TYR A 83 8.23 2.95 4.07
CA TYR A 83 8.68 1.79 4.83
C TYR A 83 9.69 2.17 5.93
N ARG A 84 10.69 3.00 5.63
CA ARG A 84 11.70 3.41 6.62
C ARG A 84 11.09 4.19 7.79
N THR A 85 10.09 5.03 7.51
CA THR A 85 9.39 5.79 8.56
C THR A 85 8.51 4.86 9.39
N TRP A 86 7.68 4.05 8.73
CA TRP A 86 6.80 3.08 9.38
C TRP A 86 7.57 2.06 10.24
N ALA A 87 8.66 1.51 9.72
CA ALA A 87 9.44 0.49 10.41
C ALA A 87 10.09 1.08 11.67
N ARG A 88 10.52 2.35 11.64
CA ARG A 88 11.01 3.05 12.84
C ARG A 88 9.92 3.20 13.90
N GLU A 89 8.71 3.58 13.48
CA GLU A 89 7.56 3.72 14.40
C GLU A 89 7.13 2.38 15.02
N ASN A 90 7.34 1.27 14.31
CA ASN A 90 6.95 -0.07 14.74
C ASN A 90 8.13 -0.91 15.27
N ASN A 91 9.25 -0.28 15.65
CA ASN A 91 10.44 -0.97 16.19
C ASN A 91 10.96 -2.12 15.30
N MET A 92 10.90 -1.93 13.98
CA MET A 92 11.27 -2.93 12.95
C MET A 92 10.44 -4.22 12.99
N GLN A 93 9.26 -4.20 13.63
CA GLN A 93 8.36 -5.35 13.69
C GLN A 93 7.23 -5.21 12.66
N GLY A 94 6.86 -6.32 12.04
CA GLY A 94 5.76 -6.39 11.08
C GLY A 94 6.23 -6.64 9.65
N ARG A 95 5.34 -6.43 8.67
CA ARG A 95 5.62 -6.71 7.26
C ARG A 95 5.16 -5.58 6.34
N LEU A 96 5.91 -5.40 5.25
CA LEU A 96 5.51 -4.58 4.11
C LEU A 96 4.71 -5.45 3.14
N VAL A 97 3.55 -4.95 2.71
CA VAL A 97 2.71 -5.51 1.65
C VAL A 97 2.62 -4.47 0.55
N VAL A 98 2.94 -4.85 -0.68
CA VAL A 98 2.81 -3.98 -1.85
C VAL A 98 1.70 -4.52 -2.74
N VAL A 99 0.70 -3.69 -3.00
CA VAL A 99 -0.46 -4.00 -3.84
C VAL A 99 -0.33 -3.24 -5.15
N HIS A 100 -0.36 -3.96 -6.26
CA HIS A 100 -0.23 -3.39 -7.60
C HIS A 100 -1.05 -4.22 -8.60
N ASP A 101 -1.32 -3.68 -9.78
CA ASP A 101 -1.99 -4.41 -10.87
C ASP A 101 -1.05 -5.41 -11.55
N GLU A 102 -1.64 -6.45 -12.15
CA GLU A 102 -0.95 -7.49 -12.90
C GLU A 102 -1.62 -7.61 -14.28
N LEU A 103 -0.91 -7.15 -15.32
CA LEU A 103 -1.46 -7.05 -16.68
C LEU A 103 -1.51 -8.40 -17.40
N GLU A 104 -0.68 -9.37 -16.99
CA GLU A 104 -0.58 -10.66 -17.68
C GLU A 104 -1.62 -11.69 -17.18
N LYS A 105 -2.39 -11.37 -16.14
CA LYS A 105 -3.36 -12.31 -15.55
C LYS A 105 -4.80 -12.01 -15.96
N PRO A 106 -5.67 -13.04 -16.01
CA PRO A 106 -7.10 -12.84 -16.21
C PRO A 106 -7.71 -11.94 -15.12
N LEU A 107 -8.71 -11.13 -15.50
CA LEU A 107 -9.47 -10.30 -14.56
C LEU A 107 -10.01 -11.13 -13.39
N GLY A 108 -9.95 -10.55 -12.18
CA GLY A 108 -10.35 -11.22 -10.94
C GLY A 108 -9.31 -12.17 -10.35
N SER A 109 -8.19 -12.41 -11.04
CA SER A 109 -7.08 -13.19 -10.49
C SER A 109 -6.33 -12.40 -9.42
N VAL A 110 -6.12 -13.02 -8.27
CA VAL A 110 -5.27 -12.48 -7.19
C VAL A 110 -4.13 -13.45 -6.93
N THR A 111 -2.93 -12.92 -6.70
CA THR A 111 -1.75 -13.73 -6.38
C THR A 111 -0.96 -13.08 -5.27
N ILE A 112 -0.62 -13.87 -4.26
CA ILE A 112 0.22 -13.44 -3.14
C ILE A 112 1.61 -14.04 -3.36
N ARG A 113 2.64 -13.20 -3.27
CA ARG A 113 4.04 -13.60 -3.29
C ARG A 113 4.64 -13.26 -1.94
N ASP A 114 5.04 -14.28 -1.17
CA ASP A 114 5.70 -14.15 0.14
C ASP A 114 7.09 -14.79 0.04
N LYS A 115 8.04 -14.05 -0.53
CA LYS A 115 9.46 -14.44 -0.62
C LYS A 115 10.34 -13.24 -0.31
N GLU A 116 11.48 -13.48 0.34
CA GLU A 116 12.51 -12.45 0.50
C GLU A 116 13.14 -12.11 -0.86
N GLY A 117 13.46 -10.83 -1.08
CA GLY A 117 14.18 -10.38 -2.28
C GLY A 117 13.37 -10.29 -3.58
N LEU A 118 12.04 -10.21 -3.51
CA LEU A 118 11.19 -10.04 -4.69
C LEU A 118 11.55 -8.76 -5.48
N SER A 119 11.68 -8.91 -6.80
CA SER A 119 11.94 -7.82 -7.73
C SER A 119 10.62 -7.35 -8.36
N ALA A 120 10.61 -6.13 -8.91
CA ALA A 120 9.51 -5.65 -9.77
C ALA A 120 9.29 -6.54 -11.01
N ARG A 121 10.26 -7.40 -11.34
CA ARG A 121 10.20 -8.38 -12.46
C ARG A 121 9.94 -9.82 -12.02
N GLY A 122 9.70 -10.07 -10.73
CA GLY A 122 9.75 -11.40 -10.12
C GLY A 122 11.03 -11.59 -9.34
#